data_AF-A0A2H5P0S1-F1
#
_entry.id   AF-A0A2H5P0S1-F1
#
_cell.length_a   1.000
_cell.length_b   1.000
_cell.length_c   1.000
_cell.angle_alpha   90.00
_cell.angle_beta   90.00
_cell.angle_gamma   90.00
#
_symmetry.space_group_name_H-M   'P 1'
#
loop_
_entity.id
_entity.type
_entity.pdbx_description
1 polymer ?
#
loop_
_entity_poly.entity_id
_entity_poly.type
_entity_poly.pdbx_seq_one_letter_code
_entity_poly.pdbx_strand_id
1 'polypeptide(L)'
;MATVSFRRAGTPRPIWNAASQILMAVGYILMAVALPGSLYIGSIIVGLCYGVRLAVTVPTASELFGLKYYGLIYNILILNLPLGSFLFSGLLAGYLYDAQATPTAGGGNTCVGAHCYRLVFVIMAMACIVGFGLDILLAAKTKNIYTKIYRSRRSKKSSSSTESNGH
;
A
#
# COMPACT_ATOMS: atom_id res chain seq x y z
N MET A 1 -12.82 20.74 -3.88
CA MET A 1 -12.44 21.89 -3.02
C MET A 1 -11.91 21.49 -1.63
N ALA A 2 -11.64 20.20 -1.33
CA ALA A 2 -11.04 19.78 -0.04
C ALA A 2 -9.53 19.45 -0.10
N THR A 3 -8.94 19.34 -1.29
CA THR A 3 -7.55 18.86 -1.47
C THR A 3 -6.50 19.99 -1.52
N VAL A 4 -6.93 21.26 -1.46
CA VAL A 4 -6.04 22.42 -1.70
C VAL A 4 -5.44 23.00 -0.41
N SER A 5 -6.00 22.71 0.78
CA SER A 5 -5.54 23.32 2.04
C SER A 5 -4.38 22.58 2.75
N PHE A 6 -4.05 21.34 2.37
CA PHE A 6 -2.94 20.56 2.97
C PHE A 6 -1.55 20.89 2.40
N ARG A 7 -1.39 22.08 1.81
CA ARG A 7 -0.20 22.50 1.04
C ARG A 7 0.99 23.00 1.87
N ARG A 8 1.02 22.83 3.20
CA ARG A 8 2.08 23.47 4.03
C ARG A 8 3.13 22.55 4.65
N ALA A 9 2.99 21.23 4.55
CA ALA A 9 3.99 20.29 5.07
C ALA A 9 4.10 19.01 4.24
N GLY A 10 4.48 19.12 2.96
CA GLY A 10 5.17 18.12 2.10
C GLY A 10 4.76 16.64 2.01
N THR A 11 4.00 16.05 2.93
CA THR A 11 3.78 14.58 3.07
C THR A 11 2.49 14.15 3.79
N PRO A 12 1.33 14.82 3.72
CA PRO A 12 0.13 14.29 4.37
C PRO A 12 -0.38 12.98 3.72
N ARG A 13 -0.18 12.79 2.41
CA ARG A 13 -0.68 11.61 1.68
C ARG A 13 0.10 10.30 1.97
N PRO A 14 1.45 10.27 1.98
CA PRO A 14 2.20 9.06 2.32
C PRO A 14 1.98 8.61 3.77
N ILE A 15 1.71 9.54 4.69
CA ILE A 15 1.43 9.22 6.09
C ILE A 15 0.12 8.43 6.22
N TRP A 16 -0.92 8.81 5.48
CA TRP A 16 -2.18 8.08 5.46
C TRP A 16 -2.02 6.67 4.88
N ASN A 17 -1.18 6.52 3.84
CA ASN A 17 -0.85 5.21 3.28
C ASN A 17 -0.12 4.33 4.29
N ALA A 18 0.90 4.88 4.95
CA ALA A 18 1.66 4.21 5.99
C ALA A 18 0.78 3.79 7.18
N ALA A 19 -0.14 4.65 7.63
CA ALA A 19 -1.09 4.33 8.69
C ALA A 19 -2.05 3.19 8.29
N SER A 20 -2.58 3.24 7.06
CA SER A 20 -3.41 2.14 6.53
C SER A 20 -2.66 0.82 6.42
N GLN A 21 -1.35 0.86 6.15
CA GLN A 21 -0.49 -0.33 6.06
C GLN A 21 -0.37 -1.04 7.41
N ILE A 22 -0.21 -0.26 8.49
CA ILE A 22 -0.16 -0.77 9.85
C ILE A 22 -1.51 -1.40 10.22
N LEU A 23 -2.62 -0.71 9.95
CA LEU A 23 -3.96 -1.22 10.28
C LEU A 23 -4.30 -2.50 9.49
N MET A 24 -3.85 -2.58 8.24
CA MET A 24 -3.96 -3.78 7.41
C MET A 24 -3.13 -4.95 7.96
N ALA A 25 -1.91 -4.70 8.43
CA ALA A 25 -1.09 -5.71 9.09
C ALA A 25 -1.78 -6.25 10.36
N VAL A 26 -2.39 -5.37 11.17
CA VAL A 26 -3.20 -5.78 12.33
C VAL A 26 -4.38 -6.66 11.90
N GLY A 27 -5.08 -6.29 10.83
CA GLY A 27 -6.15 -7.11 10.27
C GLY A 27 -5.71 -8.52 9.88
N TYR A 28 -4.54 -8.66 9.23
CA TYR A 28 -3.98 -9.98 8.91
C TYR A 28 -3.52 -10.76 10.14
N ILE A 29 -2.92 -10.09 11.12
CA ILE A 29 -2.53 -10.73 12.39
C ILE A 29 -3.76 -11.24 13.12
N LEU A 30 -4.86 -10.48 13.18
CA LEU A 30 -6.13 -10.91 13.77
C LEU A 30 -6.69 -12.16 13.08
N MET A 31 -6.63 -12.23 11.74
CA MET A 31 -7.01 -13.44 11.01
C MET A 31 -6.09 -14.62 11.36
N ALA A 32 -4.80 -14.37 11.59
CA ALA A 32 -3.82 -15.40 11.96
C ALA A 32 -3.97 -15.93 13.41
N VAL A 33 -4.66 -15.24 14.32
CA VAL A 33 -4.94 -15.77 15.68
C VAL A 33 -5.96 -16.91 15.66
N ALA A 34 -6.73 -17.05 14.57
CA ALA A 34 -7.69 -18.13 14.36
C ALA A 34 -8.78 -18.26 15.48
N LEU A 35 -9.13 -17.15 16.12
CA LEU A 35 -10.24 -17.09 17.08
C LEU A 35 -11.60 -17.10 16.36
N PRO A 36 -12.68 -17.58 17.00
CA PRO A 36 -14.02 -17.52 16.42
C PRO A 36 -14.40 -16.07 16.08
N GLY A 37 -14.79 -15.82 14.83
CA GLY A 37 -15.15 -14.49 14.33
C GLY A 37 -13.99 -13.59 13.90
N SER A 38 -12.72 -13.98 14.14
CA SER A 38 -11.58 -13.14 13.77
C SER A 38 -11.41 -12.95 12.27
N LEU A 39 -11.78 -13.95 11.46
CA LEU A 39 -11.80 -13.86 10.00
C LEU A 39 -12.77 -12.80 9.49
N TYR A 40 -13.95 -12.69 10.10
CA TYR A 40 -14.98 -11.73 9.70
C TYR A 40 -14.51 -10.30 10.01
N ILE A 41 -14.10 -10.06 11.26
CA ILE A 41 -13.60 -8.76 11.71
C ILE A 41 -12.35 -8.36 10.92
N GLY A 42 -11.39 -9.27 10.77
CA GLY A 42 -10.16 -9.03 10.04
C GLY A 42 -10.42 -8.67 8.57
N SER A 43 -11.34 -9.36 7.89
CA SER A 43 -11.67 -9.11 6.49
C SER A 43 -12.28 -7.72 6.29
N ILE A 44 -13.14 -7.28 7.21
CA ILE A 44 -13.71 -5.92 7.19
C ILE A 44 -12.59 -4.87 7.32
N ILE A 45 -11.69 -5.04 8.29
CA ILE A 45 -10.58 -4.11 8.53
C ILE A 45 -9.69 -4.03 7.28
N VAL A 46 -9.25 -5.17 6.76
CA VAL A 46 -8.38 -5.23 5.57
C VAL A 46 -9.07 -4.62 4.35
N GLY A 47 -10.35 -4.93 4.12
CA GLY A 47 -11.12 -4.38 3.01
C GLY A 47 -11.25 -2.86 3.05
N LEU A 48 -11.59 -2.30 4.22
CA LEU A 48 -11.68 -0.85 4.42
C LEU A 48 -10.32 -0.16 4.18
N CYS A 49 -9.23 -0.71 4.75
CA CYS A 49 -7.88 -0.18 4.56
C CYS A 49 -7.43 -0.23 3.10
N TYR A 50 -7.75 -1.31 2.40
CA TYR A 50 -7.40 -1.48 0.99
C TYR A 50 -8.15 -0.50 0.10
N GLY A 51 -9.46 -0.29 0.34
CA GLY A 51 -10.25 0.71 -0.37
C GLY A 51 -9.69 2.12 -0.22
N VAL A 52 -9.27 2.48 1.01
CA VAL A 52 -8.59 3.73 1.29
C VAL A 52 -7.27 3.87 0.50
N ARG A 53 -6.44 2.82 0.45
CA ARG A 53 -5.19 2.81 -0.32
C ARG A 53 -5.45 3.06 -1.80
N LEU A 54 -6.44 2.40 -2.39
CA LEU A 54 -6.80 2.61 -3.80
C LEU A 54 -7.27 4.05 -4.04
N ALA A 55 -8.15 4.57 -3.18
CA ALA A 55 -8.67 5.93 -3.29
C ALA A 55 -7.58 7.01 -3.22
N VAL A 56 -6.49 6.78 -2.46
CA VAL A 56 -5.35 7.71 -2.37
C VAL A 56 -4.35 7.50 -3.51
N THR A 57 -4.16 6.27 -3.97
CA THR A 57 -3.15 5.92 -4.98
C THR A 57 -3.52 6.48 -6.36
N VAL A 58 -4.79 6.36 -6.78
CA VAL A 58 -5.30 6.85 -8.08
C VAL A 58 -4.99 8.35 -8.31
N PRO A 59 -5.39 9.29 -7.43
CA PRO A 59 -5.10 10.71 -7.61
C PRO A 59 -3.62 11.05 -7.40
N THR A 60 -2.88 10.24 -6.64
CA THR A 60 -1.43 10.45 -6.46
C THR A 60 -0.67 10.06 -7.72
N ALA A 61 -1.07 8.99 -8.41
CA ALA A 61 -0.49 8.58 -9.68
C ALA A 61 -0.74 9.63 -10.79
N SER A 62 -1.94 10.20 -10.86
CA SER A 62 -2.24 11.25 -11.85
C SER A 62 -1.47 12.55 -11.59
N GLU A 63 -1.22 12.88 -10.32
CA GLU A 63 -0.37 14.01 -9.92
C GLU A 63 1.13 13.76 -10.23
N LEU A 64 1.63 12.54 -10.08
CA LEU A 64 3.05 12.21 -10.28
C LEU A 64 3.44 12.12 -11.76
N PHE A 65 2.64 11.41 -12.55
CA PHE A 65 2.99 11.07 -13.93
C PHE A 65 2.38 12.03 -14.96
N GLY A 66 1.45 12.88 -14.53
CA GLY A 66 0.71 13.76 -15.42
C GLY A 66 -0.28 13.00 -16.31
N LEU A 67 -1.13 13.75 -17.01
CA LEU A 67 -2.27 13.19 -17.75
C LEU A 67 -1.89 12.60 -19.12
N LYS A 68 -0.71 12.94 -19.67
CA LYS A 68 -0.33 12.59 -21.05
C LYS A 68 -0.21 11.09 -21.31
N TYR A 69 0.30 10.32 -20.35
CA TYR A 69 0.44 8.85 -20.43
C TYR A 69 -0.24 8.11 -19.27
N TYR A 70 -1.18 8.77 -18.60
CA TYR A 70 -1.83 8.22 -17.40
C TYR A 70 -2.51 6.87 -17.67
N GLY A 71 -3.19 6.72 -18.81
CA GLY A 71 -3.89 5.48 -19.15
C GLY A 71 -2.95 4.26 -19.28
N LEU A 72 -1.75 4.43 -19.85
CA LEU A 72 -0.76 3.36 -19.96
C LEU A 72 -0.20 2.97 -18.57
N ILE A 73 0.19 3.96 -17.79
CA ILE A 73 0.76 3.77 -16.45
C ILE A 73 -0.27 3.15 -15.51
N TYR A 74 -1.52 3.58 -15.61
CA TYR A 74 -2.61 3.03 -14.81
C TYR A 74 -2.93 1.58 -15.16
N ASN A 75 -2.85 1.19 -16.44
CA ASN A 75 -2.98 -0.21 -16.84
C ASN A 75 -1.87 -1.07 -16.22
N ILE A 76 -0.61 -0.60 -16.26
CA ILE A 76 0.52 -1.30 -15.61
C ILE A 76 0.27 -1.42 -14.10
N LEU A 77 -0.26 -0.38 -13.45
CA LEU A 77 -0.58 -0.42 -12.03
C LEU A 77 -1.68 -1.44 -11.70
N ILE A 78 -2.73 -1.51 -12.52
CA ILE A 78 -3.82 -2.48 -12.34
C ILE A 78 -3.33 -3.92 -12.50
N LEU A 79 -2.30 -4.19 -13.32
CA LEU A 79 -1.72 -5.54 -13.47
C LEU A 79 -1.16 -6.10 -12.15
N ASN A 80 -0.87 -5.26 -11.16
CA ASN A 80 -0.49 -5.75 -9.84
C ASN A 80 -1.61 -6.58 -9.18
N LEU A 81 -2.89 -6.26 -9.39
CA LEU A 81 -4.01 -7.01 -8.79
C LEU A 81 -4.05 -8.47 -9.26
N PRO A 82 -4.14 -8.78 -10.58
CA PRO A 82 -4.18 -10.15 -11.04
C PRO A 82 -2.87 -10.88 -10.72
N LEU A 83 -1.71 -10.21 -10.79
CA LEU A 83 -0.43 -10.81 -10.41
C LEU A 83 -0.39 -11.19 -8.93
N GLY A 84 -0.86 -10.31 -8.05
CA GLY A 84 -0.94 -10.56 -6.61
C GLY A 84 -1.90 -11.70 -6.29
N SER A 85 -3.10 -11.69 -6.86
CA SER A 85 -4.07 -12.77 -6.69
C SER A 85 -3.53 -14.11 -7.19
N PHE A 86 -2.85 -14.12 -8.34
CA PHE A 86 -2.24 -15.34 -8.87
C PHE A 86 -1.15 -15.90 -7.95
N LEU A 87 -0.22 -15.06 -7.50
CA LEU A 87 0.90 -15.49 -6.67
C LEU A 87 0.46 -15.89 -5.25
N PHE A 88 -0.34 -15.05 -4.58
CA PHE A 88 -0.71 -15.26 -3.18
C PHE A 88 -1.92 -16.19 -3.02
N SER A 89 -2.95 -16.05 -3.84
CA SER A 89 -4.18 -16.85 -3.72
C SER A 89 -4.13 -18.12 -4.56
N GLY A 90 -3.65 -18.03 -5.81
CA GLY A 90 -3.55 -19.19 -6.69
C GLY A 90 -2.45 -20.15 -6.27
N LEU A 91 -1.21 -19.66 -6.28
CA LEU A 91 -0.02 -20.50 -6.10
C LEU A 91 0.27 -20.77 -4.61
N LEU A 92 0.45 -19.72 -3.81
CA LEU A 92 0.86 -19.86 -2.42
C LEU A 92 -0.21 -20.53 -1.55
N ALA A 93 -1.47 -20.06 -1.62
CA ALA A 93 -2.54 -20.65 -0.82
C ALA A 93 -2.85 -22.09 -1.25
N GLY A 94 -2.78 -22.40 -2.56
CA GLY A 94 -2.92 -23.77 -3.06
C GLY A 94 -1.81 -24.69 -2.53
N TYR A 95 -0.55 -24.27 -2.64
CA TYR A 95 0.60 -25.02 -2.13
C TYR A 95 0.52 -25.29 -0.62
N LEU A 96 0.18 -24.28 0.17
CA LEU A 96 -0.01 -24.41 1.63
C LEU A 96 -1.20 -25.28 2.00
N TYR A 97 -2.27 -25.22 1.21
CA TYR A 97 -3.45 -26.05 1.42
C TYR A 97 -3.10 -27.52 1.20
N ASP A 98 -2.47 -27.84 0.06
CA ASP A 98 -2.05 -29.21 -0.26
C ASP A 98 -1.05 -29.75 0.77
N ALA A 99 -0.16 -28.89 1.29
CA ALA A 99 0.80 -29.26 2.33
C ALA A 99 0.15 -29.57 3.70
N GLN A 100 -1.02 -29.01 4.00
CA GLN A 100 -1.73 -29.19 5.28
C GLN A 100 -2.97 -30.07 5.16
N ALA A 101 -3.38 -30.43 3.95
CA ALA A 101 -4.56 -31.25 3.72
C ALA A 101 -4.34 -32.66 4.26
N THR A 102 -5.24 -33.09 5.16
CA THR A 102 -5.20 -34.43 5.73
C THR A 102 -6.05 -35.36 4.88
N PRO A 103 -5.60 -36.60 4.59
CA PRO A 103 -6.42 -37.58 3.89
C PRO A 103 -7.72 -37.84 4.66
N THR A 104 -8.84 -37.56 4.02
CA THR A 104 -10.17 -37.87 4.56
C THR A 104 -10.55 -39.30 4.15
N ALA A 105 -11.29 -40.01 5.00
CA ALA A 105 -11.68 -41.41 4.78
C ALA A 105 -12.43 -41.70 3.45
N GLY A 106 -12.92 -40.65 2.76
CA GLY A 106 -13.53 -40.74 1.42
C GLY A 106 -12.59 -40.43 0.24
N GLY A 107 -11.27 -40.41 0.44
CA GLY A 107 -10.28 -40.14 -0.61
C GLY A 107 -10.10 -38.65 -0.96
N GLY A 108 -10.65 -37.75 -0.15
CA GLY A 108 -10.50 -36.30 -0.33
C GLY A 108 -9.41 -35.70 0.55
N ASN A 109 -8.74 -34.66 0.08
CA ASN A 109 -7.78 -33.87 0.84
C ASN A 109 -8.40 -32.50 1.13
N THR A 110 -8.97 -32.30 2.32
CA THR A 110 -9.58 -31.01 2.67
C THR A 110 -9.07 -30.42 3.98
N CYS A 111 -8.93 -29.09 4.00
CA CYS A 111 -8.41 -28.33 5.13
C CYS A 111 -9.19 -27.02 5.25
N VAL A 112 -10.14 -26.97 6.18
CA VAL A 112 -11.09 -25.84 6.30
C VAL A 112 -10.86 -25.12 7.61
N GLY A 113 -10.73 -23.80 7.55
CA GLY A 113 -10.68 -22.92 8.72
C GLY A 113 -9.46 -22.01 8.75
N ALA A 114 -9.45 -21.10 9.73
CA ALA A 114 -8.39 -20.11 9.91
C ALA A 114 -7.01 -20.73 10.16
N HIS A 115 -6.96 -21.94 10.73
CA HIS A 115 -5.72 -22.67 10.97
C HIS A 115 -5.00 -23.04 9.66
N CYS A 116 -5.76 -23.44 8.62
CA CYS A 116 -5.20 -23.84 7.33
C CYS A 116 -4.54 -22.67 6.59
N TYR A 117 -5.16 -21.48 6.68
CA TYR A 117 -4.71 -20.27 6.01
C TYR A 117 -3.85 -19.37 6.91
N ARG A 118 -3.56 -19.81 8.14
CA ARG A 118 -2.80 -19.03 9.12
C ARG A 118 -1.47 -18.57 8.56
N LEU A 119 -0.77 -19.45 7.85
CA LEU A 119 0.53 -19.16 7.25
C LEU A 119 0.41 -18.14 6.10
N VAL A 120 -0.67 -18.19 5.31
CA VAL A 120 -0.98 -17.16 4.30
C VAL A 120 -1.18 -15.80 4.97
N PHE A 121 -1.97 -15.72 6.05
CA PHE A 121 -2.19 -14.46 6.76
C PHE A 121 -0.90 -13.89 7.37
N VAL A 122 -0.02 -14.74 7.89
CA VAL A 122 1.31 -14.31 8.38
C VAL A 122 2.17 -13.76 7.24
N ILE A 123 2.21 -14.44 6.09
CA ILE A 123 2.96 -13.95 4.91
C ILE A 123 2.43 -12.59 4.46
N MET A 124 1.11 -12.41 4.43
CA MET A 124 0.49 -11.13 4.04
C MET A 124 0.78 -10.02 5.06
N ALA A 125 0.83 -10.34 6.36
CA ALA A 125 1.26 -9.39 7.39
C ALA A 125 2.73 -8.96 7.20
N MET A 126 3.63 -9.91 6.89
CA MET A 126 5.03 -9.60 6.57
C MET A 126 5.16 -8.73 5.31
N ALA A 127 4.38 -9.03 4.27
CA ALA A 127 4.32 -8.22 3.05
C ALA A 127 3.84 -6.78 3.36
N CYS A 128 2.89 -6.61 4.30
CA CYS A 128 2.47 -5.29 4.76
C CYS A 128 3.60 -4.52 5.44
N ILE A 129 4.43 -5.17 6.27
CA ILE A 129 5.59 -4.55 6.92
C ILE A 129 6.63 -4.11 5.87
N VAL A 130 6.92 -4.95 4.89
CA VAL A 130 7.82 -4.59 3.77
C VAL A 130 7.26 -3.39 3.00
N GLY A 131 5.97 -3.41 2.68
CA GLY A 131 5.31 -2.29 2.02
C GLY A 131 5.33 -1.00 2.84
N PHE A 132 5.19 -1.07 4.16
CA PHE A 132 5.35 0.08 5.05
C PHE A 132 6.76 0.66 4.99
N GLY A 133 7.79 -0.19 4.96
CA GLY A 133 9.17 0.25 4.77
C GLY A 133 9.39 0.95 3.42
N LEU A 134 8.81 0.41 2.35
CA LEU A 134 8.85 1.03 1.02
C LEU A 134 8.10 2.37 0.98
N ASP A 135 6.95 2.48 1.65
CA ASP A 135 6.20 3.74 1.78
C ASP A 135 7.01 4.81 2.52
N ILE A 136 7.70 4.44 3.60
CA ILE A 136 8.60 5.35 4.32
C ILE A 136 9.76 5.79 3.42
N LEU A 137 10.38 4.86 2.69
CA LEU A 137 11.48 5.17 1.79
C LEU A 137 11.03 6.15 0.69
N LEU A 138 9.86 5.89 0.10
CA LEU A 138 9.26 6.76 -0.91
C LEU A 138 8.92 8.14 -0.33
N ALA A 139 8.37 8.19 0.88
CA ALA A 139 8.09 9.45 1.57
C ALA A 139 9.37 10.24 1.84
N ALA A 140 10.46 9.58 2.26
CA ALA A 140 11.75 10.23 2.52
C ALA A 140 12.38 10.77 1.23
N LYS A 141 12.35 10.02 0.13
CA LYS A 141 12.81 10.48 -1.18
C LYS A 141 11.99 11.66 -1.69
N THR A 142 10.67 11.60 -1.56
CA THR A 142 9.76 12.69 -1.95
C THR A 142 10.01 13.96 -1.15
N LYS A 143 10.19 13.86 0.19
CA LYS A 143 10.58 15.01 1.04
C LYS A 143 11.90 15.63 0.59
N ASN A 144 12.90 14.83 0.29
CA ASN A 144 14.21 15.31 -0.16
C ASN A 144 14.12 16.06 -1.49
N ILE A 145 13.36 15.55 -2.46
CA ILE A 145 13.14 16.23 -3.74
C ILE A 145 12.39 17.55 -3.53
N TYR A 146 11.32 17.54 -2.73
CA TYR A 146 10.53 18.76 -2.47
C TYR A 146 11.35 19.84 -1.75
N THR A 147 12.18 19.44 -0.79
CA THR A 147 13.06 20.36 -0.05
C THR A 147 14.12 20.96 -0.96
N LYS A 148 14.69 20.18 -1.89
CA LYS A 148 15.63 20.67 -2.91
C LYS A 148 14.96 21.68 -3.85
N ILE A 149 13.75 21.41 -4.33
CA ILE A 149 13.00 22.33 -5.19
C ILE A 149 12.68 23.64 -4.45
N TYR A 150 12.23 23.55 -3.18
CA TYR A 150 11.95 24.73 -2.37
C TYR A 150 13.20 25.59 -2.14
N ARG A 151 14.34 24.97 -1.80
CA ARG A 151 15.63 25.67 -1.65
C ARG A 151 16.08 26.33 -2.96
N SER A 152 15.99 25.62 -4.08
CA SER A 152 16.33 26.16 -5.41
C SER A 152 15.47 27.38 -5.80
N ARG A 153 14.15 27.33 -5.56
CA ARG A 153 13.26 28.48 -5.80
C ARG A 153 13.58 29.67 -4.90
N ARG A 154 13.91 29.44 -3.63
CA ARG A 154 14.30 30.51 -2.70
C ARG A 154 15.64 31.15 -3.10
N SER A 155 16.60 30.35 -3.57
CA SER A 155 17.85 30.86 -4.15
C SER A 155 17.59 31.73 -5.38
N LYS A 156 16.75 31.27 -6.32
CA LYS A 156 16.36 32.06 -7.51
C LYS A 156 15.67 33.37 -7.15
N LYS A 157 14.81 33.38 -6.13
CA LYS A 157 14.14 34.59 -5.64
C LYS A 157 15.13 35.58 -5.00
N SER A 158 16.16 35.09 -4.30
CA SER A 158 17.22 35.93 -3.72
C SER A 158 18.09 36.58 -4.79
N SER A 159 18.42 35.87 -5.87
CA SER A 159 19.18 36.42 -6.99
C SER A 159 18.36 37.45 -7.79
N SER A 160 17.05 37.23 -8.02
CA SER A 160 16.20 38.23 -8.68
C SER A 160 15.96 39.50 -7.85
N SER A 161 16.04 39.42 -6.51
CA SER A 161 15.91 40.59 -5.64
C SER A 161 17.20 41.42 -5.53
N THR A 162 18.36 40.84 -5.86
CA THR A 162 19.66 41.55 -5.84
C THR A 162 19.89 42.34 -7.13
N GLU A 163 19.33 41.87 -8.26
CA GLU A 163 19.46 42.52 -9.58
C GLU A 163 18.52 43.74 -9.75
N SER A 164 17.50 43.89 -8.90
CA SER A 164 16.52 44.99 -8.99
C SER A 164 16.84 46.21 -8.10
N ASN A 165 17.93 46.17 -7.32
CA ASN A 165 18.30 47.23 -6.36
C ASN A 165 19.63 47.94 -6.73
N GLY A 166 20.04 47.82 -8.00
CA GLY A 166 21.32 48.32 -8.53
C GLY A 166 21.18 49.28 -9.71
N HIS A 167 20.08 50.02 -9.81
CA HIS A 167 19.91 51.17 -10.70
C HIS A 167 19.23 52.31 -9.95
#